data_AF-A0A800A3S4-F1
#
_entry.id   AF-A0A800A3S4-F1
#
_cell.length_a   1.000
_cell.length_b   1.000
_cell.length_c   1.000
_cell.angle_alpha   90.00
_cell.angle_beta   90.00
_cell.angle_gamma   90.00
#
_symmetry.space_group_name_H-M   'P 1'
#
loop_
_entity.id
_entity.type
_entity.pdbx_description
1 polymer ?
#
loop_
_entity_poly.entity_id
_entity_poly.type
_entity_poly.pdbx_seq_one_letter_code
_entity_poly.pdbx_strand_id
1 'polypeptide(L)'
;SGLEVGEVQAVGKNWENIVVGRIVDVAPHPNADRLRLATVDLGKQRSTVVCGAPNLTVGDKVAFARVGAQLIDAHTGRITQLKPAEIRGIVSEGMICSEKELGISESHEGIMILPPEATVGSPLSAYLGDTILDFDITPNRPDCLSVIGIAREIAALTQSKLRIPDIHYEELVEPIDSFASVKIAESDLCPRYCASLLTGVKVASSPEWLRRRLLACGMRPINNIVDITNYVMLEYGQPLHAFDYDHIKGKQIIVRRAGDGETITTLDGVERTLSPDILAIADTERAIAVAGVMGGLETEVSDNTTIVLIESANFNQAAIRRASARLKLSSEASLRFEKGLSRDLPLIALRRATQLMAELAGGKAARGIIDVYPGRLEKKPLFLSTGEVKRLLGVEMGVSEIISALEWLGFSCKEAESPSAIKVEVPWWRTDVSCVADLVEEVARILGYDKIPTTMLSAPLPKHDPTPILSLRQQLRSILVSCGFQEVLTYSLTSLTMLSKLSPQLRLTGVQPLRVANPMSREQEYLRTSLRPGILSVLARNERYQVEGIRLFEVGKVF
;
A
#
# COMPACT_ATOMS: atom_id res chain seq x y z
N SER A 1 3.44 18.84 2.72
CA SER A 1 2.27 17.94 2.87
C SER A 1 2.58 16.66 3.63
N GLY A 2 3.85 16.20 3.74
CA GLY A 2 4.16 14.97 4.50
C GLY A 2 3.85 13.68 3.75
N LEU A 3 3.71 13.74 2.42
CA LEU A 3 3.55 12.59 1.54
C LEU A 3 4.80 12.51 0.65
N GLU A 4 5.67 11.55 0.94
CA GLU A 4 6.87 11.30 0.15
C GLU A 4 6.49 10.51 -1.12
N VAL A 5 6.99 10.96 -2.26
CA VAL A 5 6.83 10.28 -3.55
C VAL A 5 8.11 9.51 -3.81
N GLY A 6 8.05 8.19 -3.71
CA GLY A 6 9.19 7.30 -3.94
C GLY A 6 9.51 7.17 -5.43
N GLU A 7 8.48 6.97 -6.26
CA GLU A 7 8.62 6.80 -7.71
C GLU A 7 7.48 7.48 -8.48
N VAL A 8 7.79 7.93 -9.71
CA VAL A 8 6.82 8.43 -10.69
C VAL A 8 6.97 7.63 -11.97
N GLN A 9 5.97 6.81 -12.29
CA GLN A 9 5.95 5.97 -13.49
C GLN A 9 4.96 6.53 -14.51
N ALA A 10 5.42 6.76 -15.74
CA ALA A 10 4.58 7.28 -16.82
C ALA A 10 4.15 6.16 -17.78
N VAL A 11 2.85 5.88 -17.84
CA VAL A 11 2.26 4.93 -18.79
C VAL A 11 2.04 5.62 -20.13
N GLY A 12 2.49 4.98 -21.20
CA GLY A 12 2.30 5.49 -22.57
C GLY A 12 3.22 6.65 -22.98
N LYS A 13 4.26 6.95 -22.20
CA LYS A 13 5.27 7.97 -22.53
C LYS A 13 5.94 7.75 -23.89
N ASN A 14 6.09 6.50 -24.30
CA ASN A 14 6.75 6.11 -25.56
C ASN A 14 5.77 5.90 -26.73
N TRP A 15 4.48 6.19 -26.57
CA TRP A 15 3.46 5.97 -27.62
C TRP A 15 3.37 7.11 -28.63
N GLU A 16 4.51 7.71 -28.96
CA GLU A 16 4.60 8.69 -30.04
C GLU A 16 4.24 8.03 -31.38
N ASN A 17 3.42 8.70 -32.19
CA ASN A 17 2.88 8.19 -33.46
C ASN A 17 1.93 6.97 -33.34
N ILE A 18 1.39 6.70 -32.15
CA ILE A 18 0.34 5.71 -31.95
C ILE A 18 -1.00 6.43 -31.71
N VAL A 19 -2.02 6.06 -32.49
CA VAL A 19 -3.34 6.70 -32.48
C VAL A 19 -4.45 5.68 -32.37
N VAL A 20 -5.64 6.13 -31.96
CA VAL A 20 -6.86 5.32 -32.03
C VAL A 20 -7.30 5.21 -33.49
N GLY A 21 -7.40 3.99 -34.02
CA GLY A 21 -7.95 3.71 -35.35
C GLY A 21 -9.27 2.95 -35.26
N ARG A 22 -10.05 2.93 -36.35
CA ARG A 22 -11.23 2.07 -36.49
C ARG A 22 -11.11 1.20 -37.73
N ILE A 23 -11.30 -0.11 -37.57
CA ILE A 23 -11.27 -1.04 -38.71
C ILE A 23 -12.52 -0.79 -39.58
N VAL A 24 -12.33 -0.46 -40.86
CA VAL A 24 -13.43 -0.20 -41.80
C VAL A 24 -13.58 -1.27 -42.88
N ASP A 25 -12.54 -2.06 -43.12
CA ASP A 25 -12.57 -3.18 -44.06
C ASP A 25 -11.53 -4.24 -43.66
N VAL A 26 -11.85 -5.52 -43.90
CA VAL A 26 -10.97 -6.66 -43.66
C VAL A 26 -11.07 -7.63 -44.83
N ALA A 27 -10.04 -7.66 -45.67
CA ALA A 27 -9.94 -8.55 -46.83
C ALA A 27 -8.89 -9.65 -46.61
N PRO A 28 -9.05 -10.84 -47.23
CA PRO A 28 -7.99 -11.86 -47.21
C PRO A 28 -6.76 -11.40 -47.98
N HIS A 29 -5.55 -11.76 -47.52
CA HIS A 29 -4.33 -11.45 -48.25
C HIS A 29 -4.22 -12.36 -49.49
N PRO A 30 -4.00 -11.82 -50.71
CA PRO A 30 -4.00 -12.61 -51.96
C PRO A 30 -2.89 -13.68 -52.06
N ASN A 31 -1.87 -13.61 -51.20
CA ASN A 31 -0.64 -14.42 -51.26
C ASN A 31 -0.34 -15.11 -49.91
N ALA A 32 -1.27 -15.11 -48.95
CA ALA A 32 -1.09 -15.72 -47.63
C ALA A 32 -2.40 -16.05 -46.90
N ASP A 33 -2.60 -17.33 -46.59
CA ASP A 33 -3.83 -17.81 -45.95
C ASP A 33 -4.02 -17.36 -44.49
N ARG A 34 -2.92 -17.05 -43.79
CA ARG A 34 -2.92 -16.63 -42.37
C ARG A 34 -2.91 -15.11 -42.16
N LEU A 35 -2.84 -14.32 -43.23
CA LEU A 35 -2.76 -12.86 -43.14
C LEU A 35 -4.00 -12.23 -43.72
N ARG A 36 -4.40 -11.11 -43.13
CA ARG A 36 -5.50 -10.27 -43.60
C ARG A 36 -5.00 -8.85 -43.88
N LEU A 37 -5.69 -8.19 -44.79
CA LEU A 37 -5.52 -6.76 -45.07
C LEU A 37 -6.61 -6.02 -44.32
N ALA A 38 -6.23 -5.29 -43.29
CA ALA A 38 -7.14 -4.46 -42.53
C ALA A 38 -6.98 -3.00 -42.99
N THR A 39 -8.07 -2.39 -43.46
CA THR A 39 -8.11 -0.94 -43.71
C THR A 39 -8.57 -0.25 -42.44
N VAL A 40 -7.74 0.64 -41.91
CA VAL A 40 -7.99 1.36 -40.66
C VAL A 40 -8.22 2.84 -40.94
N ASP A 41 -9.36 3.34 -40.48
CA ASP A 41 -9.70 4.76 -40.45
C ASP A 41 -9.04 5.44 -39.25
N LEU A 42 -8.21 6.44 -39.52
CA LEU A 42 -7.48 7.25 -38.53
C LEU A 42 -8.08 8.66 -38.40
N GLY A 43 -9.32 8.86 -38.86
CA GLY A 43 -10.08 10.10 -38.80
C GLY A 43 -9.83 11.02 -40.00
N LYS A 44 -8.57 11.40 -40.25
CA LYS A 44 -8.20 12.25 -41.41
C LYS A 44 -7.77 11.46 -42.65
N GLN A 45 -7.33 10.22 -42.46
CA GLN A 45 -6.81 9.36 -43.52
C GLN A 45 -7.13 7.90 -43.20
N ARG A 46 -7.08 7.05 -44.22
CA ARG A 46 -7.13 5.60 -44.07
C ARG A 46 -5.76 5.02 -44.38
N SER A 47 -5.42 3.95 -43.69
CA SER A 47 -4.18 3.21 -43.94
C SER A 47 -4.47 1.72 -44.01
N THR A 48 -3.85 1.05 -44.97
CA THR A 48 -4.00 -0.41 -45.12
C THR A 48 -2.80 -1.09 -44.51
N VAL A 49 -3.06 -2.08 -43.65
CA VAL A 49 -2.02 -2.82 -42.95
C VAL A 49 -2.24 -4.31 -43.04
N VAL A 50 -1.13 -5.04 -43.10
CA VAL A 50 -1.13 -6.50 -43.06
C VAL A 50 -1.16 -6.92 -41.59
N CYS A 51 -2.19 -7.67 -41.19
CA CYS A 51 -2.34 -8.13 -39.82
C CYS A 51 -2.63 -9.64 -39.79
N GLY A 52 -1.93 -10.35 -38.90
CA GLY A 52 -2.10 -11.79 -38.68
C GLY A 52 -2.95 -12.14 -37.46
N ALA A 53 -3.47 -11.14 -36.74
CA ALA A 53 -4.23 -11.39 -35.52
C ALA A 53 -5.58 -12.06 -35.84
N PRO A 54 -6.00 -13.04 -35.03
CA PRO A 54 -7.24 -13.79 -35.28
C PRO A 54 -8.50 -12.97 -34.98
N ASN A 55 -8.39 -11.92 -34.15
CA ASN A 55 -9.49 -11.13 -33.62
C ASN A 55 -9.72 -9.80 -34.37
N LEU A 56 -9.70 -9.83 -35.71
CA LEU A 56 -9.97 -8.65 -36.55
C LEU A 56 -11.46 -8.56 -36.92
N THR A 57 -12.17 -7.57 -36.38
CA THR A 57 -13.58 -7.31 -36.73
C THR A 57 -13.77 -5.90 -37.28
N VAL A 58 -14.55 -5.78 -38.36
CA VAL A 58 -14.94 -4.46 -38.89
C VAL A 58 -15.78 -3.72 -37.85
N GLY A 59 -15.45 -2.46 -37.60
CA GLY A 59 -16.10 -1.62 -36.60
C GLY A 59 -15.29 -1.46 -35.30
N ASP A 60 -14.38 -2.39 -35.00
CA ASP A 60 -13.56 -2.34 -33.79
C ASP A 60 -12.64 -1.12 -33.78
N LYS A 61 -12.51 -0.50 -32.61
CA LYS A 61 -11.51 0.54 -32.34
C LYS A 61 -10.24 -0.11 -31.85
N VAL A 62 -9.09 0.32 -32.35
CA VAL A 62 -7.80 -0.35 -32.12
C VAL A 62 -6.67 0.65 -31.90
N ALA A 63 -5.59 0.20 -31.27
CA ALA A 63 -4.35 0.96 -31.24
C ALA A 63 -3.61 0.80 -32.57
N PHE A 64 -3.41 1.89 -33.30
CA PHE A 64 -2.71 1.92 -34.58
C PHE A 64 -1.38 2.67 -34.48
N ALA A 65 -0.28 1.96 -34.69
CA ALA A 65 1.05 2.55 -34.79
C ALA A 65 1.36 2.93 -36.23
N ARG A 66 1.68 4.21 -36.45
CA ARG A 66 2.17 4.70 -37.74
C ARG A 66 3.64 4.34 -37.91
N VAL A 67 4.10 4.29 -39.17
CA VAL A 67 5.54 4.22 -39.47
C VAL A 67 6.28 5.32 -38.69
N GLY A 68 7.37 4.93 -38.04
CA GLY A 68 8.16 5.79 -37.16
C GLY A 68 7.81 5.67 -35.67
N ALA A 69 6.69 5.03 -35.29
CA ALA A 69 6.35 4.74 -33.90
C ALA A 69 7.36 3.80 -33.24
N GLN A 70 7.54 3.91 -31.93
CA GLN A 70 8.38 3.03 -31.14
C GLN A 70 7.51 1.96 -30.47
N LEU A 71 7.80 0.69 -30.74
CA LEU A 71 7.06 -0.46 -30.21
C LEU A 71 8.01 -1.45 -29.55
N ILE A 72 7.52 -2.18 -28.56
CA ILE A 72 8.26 -3.32 -28.00
C ILE A 72 8.13 -4.48 -28.97
N ASP A 73 9.26 -5.00 -29.43
CA ASP A 73 9.27 -6.22 -30.24
C ASP A 73 8.84 -7.41 -29.36
N ALA A 74 7.73 -8.06 -29.73
CA ALA A 74 7.11 -9.12 -28.92
C ALA A 74 8.00 -10.36 -28.70
N HIS A 75 9.05 -10.55 -29.52
CA HIS A 75 9.98 -11.68 -29.44
C HIS A 75 11.25 -11.34 -28.66
N THR A 76 11.79 -10.14 -28.83
CA THR A 76 13.06 -9.73 -28.22
C THR A 76 12.89 -8.88 -26.96
N GLY A 77 11.70 -8.31 -26.74
CA GLY A 77 11.40 -7.39 -25.64
C GLY A 77 12.07 -6.02 -25.76
N ARG A 78 12.72 -5.72 -26.90
CA ARG A 78 13.44 -4.46 -27.12
C ARG A 78 12.55 -3.46 -27.85
N ILE A 79 12.70 -2.18 -27.51
CA ILE A 79 12.05 -1.10 -28.23
C ILE A 79 12.67 -0.98 -29.62
N THR A 80 11.83 -1.08 -30.65
CA THR A 80 12.19 -1.00 -32.06
C THR A 80 11.31 0.03 -32.76
N GLN A 81 11.89 0.80 -33.68
CA GLN A 81 11.14 1.74 -34.49
C GLN A 81 10.44 1.02 -35.65
N LEU A 82 9.14 1.24 -35.80
CA LEU A 82 8.34 0.68 -36.87
C LEU A 82 8.77 1.27 -38.22
N LYS A 83 9.19 0.42 -39.14
CA LYS A 83 9.59 0.79 -40.51
C LYS A 83 8.53 0.34 -41.51
N PRO A 84 8.43 0.96 -42.70
CA PRO A 84 7.62 0.42 -43.79
C PRO A 84 8.10 -1.00 -44.11
N ALA A 85 7.15 -1.92 -44.26
CA ALA A 85 7.44 -3.30 -44.61
C ALA A 85 6.57 -3.74 -45.78
N GLU A 86 7.19 -4.38 -46.76
CA GLU A 86 6.48 -5.08 -47.83
C GLU A 86 6.36 -6.55 -47.43
N ILE A 87 5.14 -6.99 -47.14
CA ILE A 87 4.85 -8.34 -46.71
C ILE A 87 4.17 -9.04 -47.88
N ARG A 88 4.89 -10.00 -48.49
CA ARG A 88 4.39 -10.84 -49.60
C ARG A 88 3.77 -10.04 -50.76
N GLY A 89 4.44 -8.96 -51.14
CA GLY A 89 4.06 -8.11 -52.28
C GLY A 89 3.09 -6.97 -51.94
N ILE A 90 2.72 -6.79 -50.67
CA ILE A 90 1.82 -5.72 -50.23
C ILE A 90 2.53 -4.86 -49.19
N VAL A 91 2.50 -3.55 -49.41
CA VAL A 91 3.06 -2.55 -48.49
C VAL A 91 2.12 -2.40 -47.28
N SER A 92 2.64 -2.58 -46.08
CA SER A 92 1.93 -2.30 -44.83
C SER A 92 2.27 -0.89 -44.34
N GLU A 93 1.27 -0.01 -44.27
CA GLU A 93 1.45 1.42 -43.96
C GLU A 93 1.51 1.72 -42.43
N GLY A 94 1.73 0.70 -41.62
CA GLY A 94 1.71 0.76 -40.17
C GLY A 94 1.43 -0.60 -39.55
N MET A 95 0.95 -0.59 -38.31
CA MET A 95 0.68 -1.80 -37.53
C MET A 95 -0.52 -1.58 -36.58
N ILE A 96 -1.38 -2.60 -36.44
CA ILE A 96 -2.37 -2.66 -35.36
C ILE A 96 -1.71 -3.38 -34.19
N CYS A 97 -1.66 -2.74 -33.03
CA CYS A 97 -0.86 -3.21 -31.90
C CYS A 97 -1.64 -4.13 -30.95
N SER A 98 -0.93 -5.11 -30.40
CA SER A 98 -1.27 -5.85 -29.19
C SER A 98 -0.90 -5.07 -27.92
N GLU A 99 -1.38 -5.51 -26.76
CA GLU A 99 -0.99 -4.93 -25.47
C GLU A 99 0.51 -5.07 -25.18
N LYS A 100 1.12 -6.20 -25.60
CA LYS A 100 2.55 -6.44 -25.43
C LYS A 100 3.43 -5.48 -26.19
N GLU A 101 3.07 -5.17 -27.43
CA GLU A 101 3.83 -4.22 -28.25
C GLU A 101 3.76 -2.79 -27.70
N LEU A 102 2.68 -2.48 -26.98
CA LEU A 102 2.49 -1.21 -26.28
C LEU A 102 3.13 -1.19 -24.87
N GLY A 103 3.59 -2.34 -24.36
CA GLY A 103 4.12 -2.46 -23.00
C GLY A 103 3.06 -2.38 -21.91
N ILE A 104 1.81 -2.73 -22.24
CA ILE A 104 0.67 -2.71 -21.30
C ILE A 104 0.59 -4.04 -20.54
N SER A 105 0.78 -5.16 -21.22
CA SER A 105 0.71 -6.51 -20.62
C SER A 105 1.56 -7.51 -21.42
N GLU A 106 1.70 -8.75 -20.95
CA GLU A 106 2.35 -9.83 -21.72
C GLU A 106 1.45 -10.46 -22.80
N SER A 107 0.19 -10.01 -22.92
CA SER A 107 -0.78 -10.53 -23.87
C SER A 107 -0.41 -10.16 -25.31
N HIS A 108 -0.20 -11.17 -26.14
CA HIS A 108 0.22 -11.03 -27.54
C HIS A 108 -0.56 -11.93 -28.51
N GLU A 109 -1.60 -12.61 -28.05
CA GLU A 109 -2.39 -13.54 -28.89
C GLU A 109 -3.30 -12.82 -29.90
N GLY A 110 -3.57 -11.52 -29.69
CA GLY A 110 -4.43 -10.72 -30.55
C GLY A 110 -4.17 -9.22 -30.42
N ILE A 111 -4.87 -8.44 -31.26
CA ILE A 111 -4.82 -6.98 -31.22
C ILE A 111 -5.56 -6.43 -30.00
N MET A 112 -5.14 -5.26 -29.54
CA MET A 112 -5.83 -4.52 -28.47
C MET A 112 -7.09 -3.86 -29.03
N ILE A 113 -8.25 -4.30 -28.54
CA ILE A 113 -9.55 -3.69 -28.84
C ILE A 113 -9.83 -2.60 -27.81
N LEU A 114 -10.08 -1.39 -28.31
CA LEU A 114 -10.43 -0.22 -27.50
C LEU A 114 -11.94 -0.09 -27.39
N PRO A 115 -12.44 0.46 -26.27
CA PRO A 115 -13.85 0.70 -26.08
C PRO A 115 -14.50 1.59 -27.17
N PRO A 116 -15.81 1.42 -27.45
CA PRO A 116 -16.52 2.17 -28.48
C PRO A 116 -16.52 3.69 -28.30
N GLU A 117 -16.21 4.22 -27.13
CA GLU A 117 -16.11 5.65 -26.82
C GLU A 117 -14.77 6.28 -27.24
N ALA A 118 -13.73 5.49 -27.55
CA ALA A 118 -12.40 6.02 -27.89
C ALA A 118 -12.43 6.89 -29.17
N THR A 119 -11.92 8.12 -29.13
CA THR A 119 -12.02 9.04 -30.27
C THR A 119 -11.07 8.64 -31.40
N VAL A 120 -11.59 8.27 -32.57
CA VAL A 120 -10.75 7.89 -33.73
C VAL A 120 -9.86 9.07 -34.15
N GLY A 121 -8.58 8.79 -34.35
CA GLY A 121 -7.54 9.76 -34.73
C GLY A 121 -6.87 10.46 -33.55
N SER A 122 -7.34 10.31 -32.31
CA SER A 122 -6.65 10.89 -31.15
C SER A 122 -5.38 10.10 -30.81
N PRO A 123 -4.33 10.75 -30.27
CA PRO A 123 -3.17 10.06 -29.71
C PRO A 123 -3.59 9.00 -28.69
N LEU A 124 -2.98 7.82 -28.74
CA LEU A 124 -3.31 6.74 -27.80
C LEU A 124 -2.95 7.15 -26.36
N SER A 125 -1.85 7.87 -26.16
CA SER A 125 -1.44 8.41 -24.87
C SER A 125 -2.44 9.39 -24.26
N ALA A 126 -3.23 10.10 -25.08
CA ALA A 126 -4.29 10.97 -24.56
C ALA A 126 -5.51 10.18 -24.04
N TYR A 127 -5.66 8.93 -24.46
CA TYR A 127 -6.77 8.06 -24.05
C TYR A 127 -6.36 7.05 -22.95
N LEU A 128 -5.18 6.45 -23.08
CA LEU A 128 -4.67 5.39 -22.19
C LEU A 128 -3.42 5.80 -21.39
N GLY A 129 -2.80 6.94 -21.69
CA GLY A 129 -1.64 7.39 -20.94
C GLY A 129 -2.03 7.80 -19.53
N ASP A 130 -1.15 7.51 -18.58
CA ASP A 130 -1.39 7.77 -17.16
C ASP A 130 -0.07 8.06 -16.43
N THR A 131 -0.15 8.55 -15.21
CA THR A 131 1.00 8.74 -14.31
C THR A 131 0.69 8.09 -12.98
N ILE A 132 1.46 7.05 -12.65
CA ILE A 132 1.37 6.34 -11.39
C ILE A 132 2.37 6.99 -10.43
N LEU A 133 1.86 7.43 -9.28
CA LEU A 133 2.65 7.97 -8.18
C LEU A 133 2.76 6.90 -7.10
N ASP A 134 3.98 6.48 -6.79
CA ASP A 134 4.25 5.59 -5.67
C ASP A 134 4.57 6.41 -4.42
N PHE A 135 3.83 6.18 -3.35
CA PHE A 135 3.88 6.99 -2.13
C PHE A 135 4.40 6.17 -0.94
N ASP A 136 5.39 6.72 -0.26
CA ASP A 136 5.87 6.20 1.02
C ASP A 136 5.04 6.79 2.17
N ILE A 137 3.99 6.07 2.54
CA ILE A 137 3.03 6.51 3.56
C ILE A 137 3.57 6.26 4.98
N THR A 138 3.67 7.32 5.77
CA THR A 138 4.11 7.22 7.17
C THR A 138 3.08 6.48 8.04
N PRO A 139 3.50 5.78 9.12
CA PRO A 139 2.59 4.95 9.91
C PRO A 139 1.41 5.68 10.58
N ASN A 140 1.52 7.00 10.80
CA ASN A 140 0.46 7.84 11.39
C ASN A 140 -0.60 8.29 10.37
N ARG A 141 -0.45 7.97 9.08
CA ARG A 141 -1.37 8.38 8.01
C ARG A 141 -2.09 7.20 7.34
N PRO A 142 -2.80 6.33 8.11
CA PRO A 142 -3.57 5.24 7.51
C PRO A 142 -4.67 5.75 6.58
N ASP A 143 -5.15 6.98 6.76
CA ASP A 143 -6.10 7.63 5.86
C ASP A 143 -5.56 7.73 4.42
N CYS A 144 -4.25 7.97 4.28
CA CYS A 144 -3.56 8.09 2.99
C CYS A 144 -3.23 6.75 2.32
N LEU A 145 -3.54 5.60 2.94
CA LEU A 145 -3.48 4.28 2.27
C LEU A 145 -4.68 4.04 1.34
N SER A 146 -5.24 5.13 0.80
CA SER A 146 -6.43 5.16 -0.05
C SER A 146 -6.41 6.33 -1.04
N VAL A 147 -7.04 6.15 -2.19
CA VAL A 147 -7.19 7.19 -3.21
C VAL A 147 -7.95 8.39 -2.66
N ILE A 148 -9.02 8.18 -1.89
CA ILE A 148 -9.79 9.29 -1.28
C ILE A 148 -8.94 10.04 -0.25
N GLY A 149 -8.12 9.35 0.54
CA GLY A 149 -7.20 9.99 1.49
C GLY A 149 -6.18 10.89 0.80
N ILE A 150 -5.54 10.39 -0.25
CA ILE A 150 -4.62 11.19 -1.08
C ILE A 150 -5.36 12.36 -1.76
N ALA A 151 -6.58 12.12 -2.26
CA ALA A 151 -7.38 13.17 -2.88
C ALA A 151 -7.78 14.27 -1.89
N ARG A 152 -8.04 13.94 -0.61
CA ARG A 152 -8.25 14.94 0.46
C ARG A 152 -7.02 15.82 0.66
N GLU A 153 -5.85 15.20 0.69
CA GLU A 153 -4.59 15.92 0.87
C GLU A 153 -4.30 16.84 -0.32
N ILE A 154 -4.49 16.36 -1.55
CA ILE A 154 -4.35 17.18 -2.76
C ILE A 154 -5.35 18.33 -2.73
N ALA A 155 -6.63 18.06 -2.42
CA ALA A 155 -7.67 19.08 -2.33
C ALA A 155 -7.33 20.18 -1.30
N ALA A 156 -6.75 19.81 -0.16
CA ALA A 156 -6.31 20.77 0.85
C ALA A 156 -5.15 21.64 0.34
N LEU A 157 -4.16 21.03 -0.33
CA LEU A 157 -2.98 21.74 -0.85
C LEU A 157 -3.33 22.67 -2.02
N THR A 158 -4.23 22.24 -2.90
CA THR A 158 -4.66 23.03 -4.08
C THR A 158 -5.89 23.89 -3.79
N GLN A 159 -6.38 23.91 -2.55
CA GLN A 159 -7.57 24.64 -2.10
C GLN A 159 -8.78 24.36 -3.02
N SER A 160 -8.91 23.11 -3.46
CA SER A 160 -9.90 22.68 -4.44
C SER A 160 -11.01 21.87 -3.77
N LYS A 161 -12.19 21.84 -4.38
CA LYS A 161 -13.31 21.04 -3.85
C LYS A 161 -13.09 19.56 -4.16
N LEU A 162 -13.00 18.74 -3.12
CA LEU A 162 -13.05 17.28 -3.25
C LEU A 162 -14.44 16.82 -3.72
N ARG A 163 -14.47 15.89 -4.67
CA ARG A 163 -15.69 15.19 -5.11
C ARG A 163 -15.54 13.72 -4.78
N ILE A 164 -16.40 13.22 -3.89
CA ILE A 164 -16.47 11.80 -3.53
C ILE A 164 -17.66 11.20 -4.28
N PRO A 165 -17.56 9.96 -4.80
CA PRO A 165 -18.69 9.29 -5.45
C PRO A 165 -19.90 9.18 -4.52
N ASP A 166 -21.09 9.51 -5.04
CA ASP A 166 -22.34 9.28 -4.33
C ASP A 166 -22.64 7.77 -4.29
N ILE A 167 -23.03 7.28 -3.12
CA ILE A 167 -23.33 5.87 -2.90
C ILE A 167 -24.85 5.69 -2.88
N HIS A 168 -25.37 4.98 -3.88
CA HIS A 168 -26.78 4.67 -4.00
C HIS A 168 -26.97 3.29 -4.63
N TYR A 169 -27.85 2.49 -4.05
CA TYR A 169 -28.29 1.20 -4.60
C TYR A 169 -29.69 0.88 -4.08
N GLU A 170 -30.41 0.02 -4.81
CA GLU A 170 -31.74 -0.43 -4.43
C GLU A 170 -31.67 -1.67 -3.51
N GLU A 171 -32.50 -1.69 -2.48
CA GLU A 171 -32.69 -2.85 -1.58
C GLU A 171 -33.89 -3.66 -2.07
N LEU A 172 -33.62 -4.78 -2.73
CA LEU A 172 -34.60 -5.52 -3.55
C LEU A 172 -34.98 -6.90 -2.99
N VAL A 173 -34.40 -7.30 -1.86
CA VAL A 173 -34.55 -8.63 -1.25
C VAL A 173 -35.00 -8.46 0.21
N GLU A 174 -35.44 -9.54 0.86
CA GLU A 174 -35.83 -9.55 2.28
C GLU A 174 -34.73 -8.97 3.20
N PRO A 175 -35.08 -8.56 4.44
CA PRO A 175 -34.10 -8.06 5.40
C PRO A 175 -32.91 -9.00 5.59
N ILE A 176 -31.72 -8.44 5.65
CA ILE A 176 -30.49 -9.21 5.87
C ILE A 176 -30.53 -10.06 7.15
N ASP A 177 -31.20 -9.58 8.20
CA ASP A 177 -31.37 -10.29 9.48
C ASP A 177 -32.15 -11.61 9.34
N SER A 178 -32.88 -11.80 8.24
CA SER A 178 -33.55 -13.08 7.93
C SER A 178 -32.61 -14.11 7.28
N PHE A 179 -31.47 -13.66 6.75
CA PHE A 179 -30.48 -14.50 6.08
C PHE A 179 -29.25 -14.79 6.94
N ALA A 180 -28.76 -13.80 7.69
CA ALA A 180 -27.50 -13.92 8.41
C ALA A 180 -27.57 -13.27 9.79
N SER A 181 -26.68 -13.69 10.68
CA SER A 181 -26.43 -13.01 11.96
C SER A 181 -24.93 -12.86 12.21
N VAL A 182 -24.54 -11.81 12.93
CA VAL A 182 -23.14 -11.56 13.32
C VAL A 182 -23.06 -11.48 14.85
N LYS A 183 -22.10 -12.20 15.43
CA LYS A 183 -21.77 -12.16 16.86
C LYS A 183 -20.30 -11.81 17.03
N ILE A 184 -20.02 -10.75 17.78
CA ILE A 184 -18.67 -10.40 18.20
C ILE A 184 -18.46 -10.93 19.63
N ALA A 185 -17.64 -11.96 19.79
CA ALA A 185 -17.28 -12.49 21.11
C ALA A 185 -16.16 -11.66 21.77
N GLU A 186 -15.27 -11.09 20.97
CA GLU A 186 -14.08 -10.35 21.43
C GLU A 186 -14.16 -8.88 20.98
N SER A 187 -14.94 -8.06 21.69
CA SER A 187 -15.21 -6.67 21.31
C SER A 187 -14.00 -5.73 21.41
N ASP A 188 -13.00 -6.10 22.21
CA ASP A 188 -11.70 -5.40 22.31
C ASP A 188 -10.83 -5.62 21.07
N LEU A 189 -10.94 -6.79 20.44
CA LEU A 189 -10.22 -7.15 19.22
C LEU A 189 -10.96 -6.78 17.94
N CYS A 190 -12.30 -6.78 17.96
CA CYS A 190 -13.14 -6.34 16.86
C CYS A 190 -14.14 -5.28 17.34
N PRO A 191 -13.79 -3.98 17.28
CA PRO A 191 -14.66 -2.90 17.71
C PRO A 191 -15.94 -2.75 16.89
N ARG A 192 -15.93 -3.17 15.61
CA ARG A 192 -17.08 -3.08 14.71
C ARG A 192 -17.00 -4.14 13.62
N TYR A 193 -18.14 -4.76 13.30
CA TYR A 193 -18.29 -5.67 12.17
C TYR A 193 -19.59 -5.34 11.43
N CYS A 194 -19.47 -5.07 10.13
CA CYS A 194 -20.59 -4.80 9.25
C CYS A 194 -20.70 -5.90 8.18
N ALA A 195 -21.93 -6.31 7.84
CA ALA A 195 -22.19 -7.25 6.76
C ALA A 195 -23.35 -6.80 5.85
N SER A 196 -23.19 -7.03 4.56
CA SER A 196 -24.19 -6.80 3.51
C SER A 196 -24.34 -8.07 2.67
N LEU A 197 -25.53 -8.37 2.17
CA LEU A 197 -25.80 -9.58 1.40
C LEU A 197 -26.38 -9.21 0.04
N LEU A 198 -25.86 -9.84 -1.02
CA LEU A 198 -26.43 -9.76 -2.36
C LEU A 198 -26.77 -11.15 -2.88
N THR A 199 -27.95 -11.26 -3.51
CA THR A 199 -28.40 -12.48 -4.20
C THR A 199 -28.37 -12.29 -5.72
N GLY A 200 -28.31 -13.39 -6.47
CA GLY A 200 -28.33 -13.36 -7.94
C GLY A 200 -27.07 -12.75 -8.56
N VAL A 201 -25.97 -12.78 -7.82
CA VAL A 201 -24.66 -12.29 -8.27
C VAL A 201 -24.13 -13.21 -9.38
N LYS A 202 -23.56 -12.62 -10.44
CA LYS A 202 -22.88 -13.35 -11.50
C LYS A 202 -21.37 -13.09 -11.45
N VAL A 203 -20.62 -14.13 -11.11
CA VAL A 203 -19.15 -14.09 -11.12
C VAL A 203 -18.67 -14.07 -12.57
N ALA A 204 -17.85 -13.08 -12.91
CA ALA A 204 -17.30 -12.88 -14.25
C ALA A 204 -16.03 -12.04 -14.20
N SER A 205 -15.37 -11.85 -15.34
CA SER A 205 -14.27 -10.89 -15.44
C SER A 205 -14.77 -9.46 -15.20
N SER A 206 -13.97 -8.69 -14.48
CA SER A 206 -14.21 -7.27 -14.21
C SER A 206 -14.22 -6.42 -15.48
N PRO A 207 -14.96 -5.29 -15.49
CA PRO A 207 -14.88 -4.33 -16.57
C PRO A 207 -13.47 -3.73 -16.67
N GLU A 208 -13.09 -3.34 -17.88
CA GLU A 208 -11.71 -2.97 -18.21
C GLU A 208 -11.17 -1.79 -17.37
N TRP A 209 -12.02 -0.79 -17.07
CA TRP A 209 -11.62 0.34 -16.24
C TRP A 209 -11.23 -0.08 -14.80
N LEU A 210 -11.91 -1.09 -14.25
CA LEU A 210 -11.65 -1.59 -12.90
C LEU A 210 -10.33 -2.36 -12.89
N ARG A 211 -10.14 -3.25 -13.87
CA ARG A 211 -8.92 -4.03 -14.06
C ARG A 211 -7.69 -3.13 -14.18
N ARG A 212 -7.78 -2.07 -15.00
CA ARG A 212 -6.69 -1.11 -15.19
C ARG A 212 -6.30 -0.38 -13.91
N ARG A 213 -7.28 0.08 -13.14
CA ARG A 213 -7.01 0.76 -11.86
C ARG A 213 -6.35 -0.18 -10.85
N LEU A 214 -6.78 -1.44 -10.78
CA LEU A 214 -6.13 -2.44 -9.92
C LEU A 214 -4.69 -2.69 -10.36
N LEU A 215 -4.44 -2.89 -11.65
CA LEU A 215 -3.10 -3.09 -12.20
C LEU A 215 -2.18 -1.89 -11.94
N ALA A 216 -2.68 -0.66 -12.10
CA ALA A 216 -1.95 0.57 -11.80
C ALA A 216 -1.57 0.69 -10.31
N CYS A 217 -2.31 0.04 -9.41
CA CYS A 217 -2.00 -0.06 -7.99
C CYS A 217 -1.27 -1.38 -7.63
N GLY A 218 -0.72 -2.11 -8.60
CA GLY A 218 0.04 -3.33 -8.38
C GLY A 218 -0.79 -4.57 -8.02
N MET A 219 -2.12 -4.52 -8.17
CA MET A 219 -3.03 -5.64 -7.86
C MET A 219 -3.46 -6.35 -9.14
N ARG A 220 -3.25 -7.67 -9.20
CA ARG A 220 -3.72 -8.51 -10.31
C ARG A 220 -5.25 -8.71 -10.20
N PRO A 221 -6.03 -8.38 -11.25
CA PRO A 221 -7.46 -8.69 -11.29
C PRO A 221 -7.74 -10.20 -11.33
N ILE A 222 -8.81 -10.63 -10.68
CA ILE A 222 -9.23 -12.03 -10.54
C ILE A 222 -10.63 -12.23 -11.12
N ASN A 223 -11.65 -11.72 -10.42
CA ASN A 223 -13.05 -11.72 -10.84
C ASN A 223 -13.74 -10.47 -10.28
N ASN A 224 -14.91 -10.12 -10.84
CA ASN A 224 -15.65 -8.92 -10.47
C ASN A 224 -15.94 -8.79 -8.97
N ILE A 225 -16.14 -9.88 -8.23
CA ILE A 225 -16.42 -9.83 -6.79
C ILE A 225 -15.17 -9.47 -5.99
N VAL A 226 -14.08 -10.21 -6.20
CA VAL A 226 -12.80 -9.98 -5.52
C VAL A 226 -12.22 -8.63 -5.92
N ASP A 227 -12.30 -8.29 -7.20
CA ASP A 227 -11.80 -7.03 -7.75
C ASP A 227 -12.54 -5.82 -7.17
N ILE A 228 -13.85 -5.91 -6.93
CA ILE A 228 -14.62 -4.86 -6.25
C ILE A 228 -14.14 -4.69 -4.82
N THR A 229 -13.92 -5.77 -4.06
CA THR A 229 -13.41 -5.65 -2.67
C THR A 229 -12.03 -5.00 -2.63
N ASN A 230 -11.13 -5.39 -3.54
CA ASN A 230 -9.80 -4.78 -3.67
C ASN A 230 -9.87 -3.31 -4.11
N TYR A 231 -10.73 -3.01 -5.08
CA TYR A 231 -10.90 -1.65 -5.58
C TYR A 231 -11.44 -0.72 -4.50
N VAL A 232 -12.46 -1.14 -3.74
CA VAL A 232 -13.01 -0.33 -2.64
C VAL A 232 -12.00 -0.18 -1.50
N MET A 233 -11.18 -1.20 -1.24
CA MET A 233 -10.05 -1.10 -0.32
C MET A 233 -9.04 -0.04 -0.78
N LEU A 234 -8.71 0.03 -2.07
CA LEU A 234 -7.84 1.08 -2.61
C LEU A 234 -8.53 2.44 -2.64
N GLU A 235 -9.83 2.51 -2.92
CA GLU A 235 -10.61 3.74 -3.02
C GLU A 235 -10.79 4.40 -1.64
N TYR A 236 -11.21 3.63 -0.62
CA TYR A 236 -11.57 4.10 0.73
C TYR A 236 -10.55 3.76 1.83
N GLY A 237 -9.62 2.84 1.59
CA GLY A 237 -8.65 2.38 2.58
C GLY A 237 -9.14 1.25 3.49
N GLN A 238 -10.34 0.70 3.22
CA GLN A 238 -10.97 -0.32 4.04
C GLN A 238 -10.84 -1.69 3.38
N PRO A 239 -10.07 -2.62 3.95
CA PRO A 239 -10.12 -4.00 3.48
C PRO A 239 -11.52 -4.56 3.65
N LEU A 240 -12.02 -5.21 2.62
CA LEU A 240 -13.29 -5.94 2.61
C LEU A 240 -13.02 -7.39 2.23
N HIS A 241 -13.96 -8.25 2.58
CA HIS A 241 -13.95 -9.63 2.12
C HIS A 241 -15.34 -10.02 1.62
N ALA A 242 -15.40 -11.00 0.73
CA ALA A 242 -16.63 -11.54 0.19
C ALA A 242 -16.61 -13.05 0.41
N PHE A 243 -17.59 -13.55 1.15
CA PHE A 243 -17.77 -14.97 1.38
C PHE A 243 -18.83 -15.52 0.41
N ASP A 244 -18.61 -16.73 -0.09
CA ASP A 244 -19.70 -17.52 -0.66
C ASP A 244 -20.69 -17.85 0.47
N TYR A 245 -21.88 -17.25 0.40
CA TYR A 245 -22.88 -17.38 1.45
C TYR A 245 -23.32 -18.83 1.64
N ASP A 246 -23.32 -19.65 0.58
CA ASP A 246 -23.77 -21.04 0.64
C ASP A 246 -22.83 -21.92 1.47
N HIS A 247 -21.55 -21.53 1.55
CA HIS A 247 -20.54 -22.27 2.29
C HIS A 247 -20.46 -21.91 3.78
N ILE A 248 -21.11 -20.83 4.23
CA ILE A 248 -21.14 -20.42 5.65
C ILE A 248 -22.06 -21.35 6.44
N LYS A 249 -21.53 -22.09 7.41
CA LYS A 249 -22.33 -23.03 8.21
C LYS A 249 -23.18 -22.33 9.27
N GLY A 250 -24.45 -22.68 9.33
CA GLY A 250 -25.42 -22.07 10.24
C GLY A 250 -25.77 -20.60 9.90
N LYS A 251 -25.28 -20.07 8.78
CA LYS A 251 -25.52 -18.69 8.30
C LYS A 251 -25.24 -17.62 9.38
N GLN A 252 -24.24 -17.88 10.22
CA GLN A 252 -23.85 -16.99 11.30
C GLN A 252 -22.35 -16.75 11.25
N ILE A 253 -21.95 -15.50 11.39
CA ILE A 253 -20.56 -15.09 11.56
C ILE A 253 -20.28 -14.88 13.05
N ILE A 254 -19.20 -15.46 13.53
CA ILE A 254 -18.73 -15.38 14.91
C ILE A 254 -17.28 -14.88 14.90
N VAL A 255 -17.07 -13.65 15.40
CA VAL A 255 -15.74 -13.07 15.54
C VAL A 255 -15.19 -13.44 16.92
N ARG A 256 -14.22 -14.36 16.96
CA ARG A 256 -13.68 -14.95 18.19
C ARG A 256 -12.18 -15.20 18.09
N ARG A 257 -11.52 -15.46 19.23
CA ARG A 257 -10.17 -16.04 19.21
C ARG A 257 -10.19 -17.43 18.59
N ALA A 258 -9.09 -17.77 17.92
CA ALA A 258 -8.88 -19.13 17.44
C ALA A 258 -8.74 -20.12 18.61
N GLY A 259 -9.14 -21.36 18.39
CA GLY A 259 -8.83 -22.47 19.30
C GLY A 259 -7.33 -22.77 19.29
N ASP A 260 -6.84 -23.36 20.38
CA ASP A 260 -5.44 -23.81 20.43
C ASP A 260 -5.24 -25.00 19.48
N GLY A 261 -4.37 -24.82 18.49
CA GLY A 261 -4.15 -25.81 17.43
C GLY A 261 -5.24 -25.86 16.36
N GLU A 262 -6.20 -24.93 16.36
CA GLU A 262 -7.22 -24.83 15.30
C GLU A 262 -6.55 -24.63 13.93
N THR A 263 -6.96 -25.36 12.89
CA THR A 263 -6.36 -25.26 11.56
C THR A 263 -7.29 -24.57 10.58
N ILE A 264 -6.69 -23.88 9.61
CA ILE A 264 -7.39 -23.27 8.47
C ILE A 264 -6.50 -23.33 7.22
N THR A 265 -7.09 -23.63 6.08
CA THR A 265 -6.44 -23.44 4.77
C THR A 265 -6.79 -22.07 4.24
N THR A 266 -5.79 -21.20 4.07
CA THR A 266 -5.98 -19.86 3.51
C THR A 266 -6.08 -19.88 1.98
N LEU A 267 -6.52 -18.77 1.38
CA LEU A 267 -6.71 -18.62 -0.09
C LEU A 267 -5.45 -18.89 -0.94
N ASP A 268 -4.27 -18.85 -0.33
CA ASP A 268 -3.00 -19.25 -0.96
C ASP A 268 -2.79 -20.78 -1.02
N GLY A 269 -3.75 -21.57 -0.54
CA GLY A 269 -3.70 -23.03 -0.48
C GLY A 269 -2.83 -23.57 0.66
N VAL A 270 -2.34 -22.72 1.56
CA VAL A 270 -1.48 -23.13 2.67
C VAL A 270 -2.31 -23.44 3.91
N GLU A 271 -2.12 -24.61 4.50
CA GLU A 271 -2.68 -24.95 5.81
C GLU A 271 -1.89 -24.26 6.93
N ARG A 272 -2.62 -23.63 7.85
CA ARG A 272 -2.07 -22.82 8.95
C ARG A 272 -2.64 -23.27 10.27
N THR A 273 -1.78 -23.49 11.25
CA THR A 273 -2.17 -23.73 12.64
C THR A 273 -2.28 -22.41 13.39
N LEU A 274 -3.46 -22.16 13.94
CA LEU A 274 -3.79 -20.98 14.71
C LEU A 274 -3.51 -21.21 16.19
N SER A 275 -3.34 -20.09 16.90
CA SER A 275 -3.15 -20.04 18.35
C SER A 275 -4.17 -19.08 18.96
N PRO A 276 -4.50 -19.18 20.26
CA PRO A 276 -5.51 -18.35 20.92
C PRO A 276 -5.26 -16.83 20.89
N ASP A 277 -4.04 -16.41 20.56
CA ASP A 277 -3.68 -15.00 20.36
C ASP A 277 -4.16 -14.42 19.02
N ILE A 278 -4.60 -15.28 18.09
CA ILE A 278 -5.05 -14.90 16.75
C ILE A 278 -6.57 -14.75 16.76
N LEU A 279 -7.05 -13.63 16.22
CA LEU A 279 -8.47 -13.43 15.98
C LEU A 279 -8.87 -14.15 14.68
N ALA A 280 -9.94 -14.93 14.75
CA ALA A 280 -10.53 -15.63 13.62
C ALA A 280 -11.96 -15.14 13.39
N ILE A 281 -12.37 -15.21 12.13
CA ILE A 281 -13.76 -15.11 11.73
C ILE A 281 -14.20 -16.54 11.53
N ALA A 282 -15.19 -16.96 12.29
CA ALA A 282 -15.69 -18.32 12.29
C ALA A 282 -17.16 -18.35 11.89
N ASP A 283 -17.60 -19.48 11.38
CA ASP A 283 -19.01 -19.82 11.35
C ASP A 283 -19.38 -20.65 12.59
N THR A 284 -20.52 -21.34 12.57
CA THR A 284 -20.97 -22.17 13.70
C THR A 284 -20.15 -23.45 13.90
N GLU A 285 -19.33 -23.85 12.91
CA GLU A 285 -18.58 -25.10 12.92
C GLU A 285 -17.06 -24.88 12.98
N ARG A 286 -16.53 -23.84 12.33
CA ARG A 286 -15.09 -23.69 12.08
C ARG A 286 -14.64 -22.25 11.82
N ALA A 287 -13.33 -21.99 11.88
CA ALA A 287 -12.74 -20.76 11.35
C ALA A 287 -12.82 -20.73 9.82
N ILE A 288 -13.29 -19.62 9.27
CA ILE A 288 -13.44 -19.37 7.83
C ILE A 288 -12.53 -18.25 7.32
N ALA A 289 -11.91 -17.46 8.21
CA ALA A 289 -10.85 -16.52 7.85
C ALA A 289 -9.95 -16.20 9.05
N VAL A 290 -8.70 -15.83 8.75
CA VAL A 290 -7.82 -15.15 9.71
C VAL A 290 -8.16 -13.68 9.67
N ALA A 291 -8.81 -13.18 10.73
CA ALA A 291 -9.40 -11.85 10.76
C ALA A 291 -8.37 -10.78 10.41
N GLY A 292 -8.70 -9.91 9.44
CA GLY A 292 -7.85 -8.82 9.00
C GLY A 292 -6.53 -9.21 8.32
N VAL A 293 -6.31 -10.50 8.02
CA VAL A 293 -5.09 -10.97 7.33
C VAL A 293 -5.44 -11.65 6.02
N MET A 294 -6.21 -12.74 6.03
CA MET A 294 -6.54 -13.50 4.82
C MET A 294 -7.79 -14.37 5.02
N GLY A 295 -8.60 -14.47 3.97
CA GLY A 295 -9.74 -15.38 3.90
C GLY A 295 -9.33 -16.85 3.90
N GLY A 296 -10.24 -17.72 4.29
CA GLY A 296 -10.13 -19.16 4.15
C GLY A 296 -10.61 -19.63 2.77
N LEU A 297 -10.01 -20.72 2.29
CA LEU A 297 -10.31 -21.30 0.97
C LEU A 297 -11.73 -21.86 0.89
N GLU A 298 -12.26 -22.39 1.99
CA GLU A 298 -13.55 -23.11 1.98
C GLU A 298 -14.76 -22.22 1.75
N THR A 299 -14.66 -20.92 2.02
CA THR A 299 -15.72 -19.92 1.82
C THR A 299 -15.37 -18.94 0.69
N GLU A 300 -14.38 -19.29 -0.14
CA GLU A 300 -13.97 -18.49 -1.30
C GLU A 300 -15.11 -18.40 -2.33
N VAL A 301 -15.22 -17.22 -2.95
CA VAL A 301 -16.11 -17.00 -4.09
C VAL A 301 -15.59 -17.76 -5.31
N SER A 302 -16.43 -18.63 -5.87
CA SER A 302 -16.16 -19.44 -7.06
C SER A 302 -17.01 -18.99 -8.25
N ASP A 303 -16.76 -19.56 -9.42
CA ASP A 303 -17.57 -19.30 -10.63
C ASP A 303 -19.06 -19.68 -10.46
N ASN A 304 -19.38 -20.53 -9.47
CA ASN A 304 -20.74 -20.98 -9.18
C ASN A 304 -21.44 -20.14 -8.11
N THR A 305 -20.76 -19.19 -7.48
CA THR A 305 -21.32 -18.39 -6.38
C THR A 305 -22.43 -17.48 -6.91
N THR A 306 -23.61 -17.59 -6.30
CA THR A 306 -24.78 -16.77 -6.66
C THR A 306 -25.24 -15.83 -5.54
N ILE A 307 -24.82 -16.11 -4.30
CA ILE A 307 -25.13 -15.30 -3.12
C ILE A 307 -23.82 -14.98 -2.41
N VAL A 308 -23.58 -13.69 -2.18
CA VAL A 308 -22.36 -13.20 -1.56
C VAL A 308 -22.70 -12.48 -0.26
N LEU A 309 -22.00 -12.83 0.82
CA LEU A 309 -21.99 -12.06 2.06
C LEU A 309 -20.70 -11.22 2.08
N ILE A 310 -20.85 -9.89 1.99
CA ILE A 310 -19.74 -8.95 2.05
C ILE A 310 -19.47 -8.61 3.52
N GLU A 311 -18.22 -8.72 3.92
CA GLU A 311 -17.68 -8.26 5.19
C GLU A 311 -17.01 -6.89 5.04
N SER A 312 -17.27 -6.01 6.02
CA SER A 312 -16.37 -4.90 6.34
C SER A 312 -16.24 -4.74 7.84
N ALA A 313 -15.03 -4.81 8.37
CA ALA A 313 -14.79 -4.85 9.81
C ALA A 313 -13.66 -3.91 10.25
N ASN A 314 -13.62 -3.61 11.55
CA ASN A 314 -12.52 -2.94 12.21
C ASN A 314 -11.88 -3.92 13.20
N PHE A 315 -10.55 -4.01 13.16
CA PHE A 315 -9.78 -4.91 14.00
C PHE A 315 -8.68 -4.17 14.77
N ASN A 316 -8.28 -4.73 15.91
CA ASN A 316 -7.20 -4.18 16.72
C ASN A 316 -5.84 -4.30 16.00
N GLN A 317 -5.19 -3.16 15.76
CA GLN A 317 -3.93 -3.07 15.01
C GLN A 317 -2.81 -3.96 15.57
N ALA A 318 -2.70 -4.08 16.89
CA ALA A 318 -1.63 -4.84 17.53
C ALA A 318 -1.89 -6.35 17.41
N ALA A 319 -3.15 -6.77 17.46
CA ALA A 319 -3.53 -8.16 17.25
C ALA A 319 -3.24 -8.60 15.81
N ILE A 320 -3.62 -7.78 14.81
CA ILE A 320 -3.33 -8.07 13.39
C ILE A 320 -1.83 -8.16 13.15
N ARG A 321 -1.04 -7.20 13.67
CA ARG A 321 0.42 -7.21 13.50
C ARG A 321 1.06 -8.46 14.09
N ARG A 322 0.61 -8.91 15.26
CA ARG A 322 1.10 -10.15 15.88
C ARG A 322 0.70 -11.38 15.06
N ALA A 323 -0.54 -11.44 14.56
CA ALA A 323 -1.02 -12.54 13.75
C ALA A 323 -0.25 -12.66 12.42
N SER A 324 -0.13 -11.54 11.68
CA SER A 324 0.64 -11.39 10.44
C SER A 324 2.10 -11.85 10.62
N ALA A 325 2.79 -11.35 11.66
CA ALA A 325 4.17 -11.73 11.96
C ALA A 325 4.32 -13.21 12.35
N ARG A 326 3.39 -13.75 13.16
CA ARG A 326 3.42 -15.15 13.61
C ARG A 326 3.17 -16.13 12.47
N LEU A 327 2.21 -15.82 11.61
CA LEU A 327 1.87 -16.62 10.43
C LEU A 327 2.80 -16.36 9.24
N LYS A 328 3.70 -15.37 9.34
CA LYS A 328 4.55 -14.88 8.26
C LYS A 328 3.75 -14.57 7.00
N LEU A 329 2.60 -13.93 7.19
CA LEU A 329 1.63 -13.64 6.15
C LEU A 329 1.34 -12.13 6.14
N SER A 330 1.87 -11.45 5.14
CA SER A 330 1.62 -10.03 4.90
C SER A 330 0.68 -9.90 3.70
N SER A 331 -0.41 -9.17 3.86
CA SER A 331 -1.37 -8.86 2.80
C SER A 331 -1.67 -7.37 2.74
N GLU A 332 -2.27 -6.91 1.64
CA GLU A 332 -2.77 -5.53 1.52
C GLU A 332 -3.78 -5.18 2.63
N ALA A 333 -4.52 -6.17 3.11
CA ALA A 333 -5.46 -6.03 4.22
C ALA A 333 -4.71 -5.86 5.55
N SER A 334 -3.76 -6.75 5.85
CA SER A 334 -3.01 -6.68 7.12
C SER A 334 -2.22 -5.38 7.20
N LEU A 335 -1.58 -4.96 6.10
CA LEU A 335 -0.86 -3.68 6.01
C LEU A 335 -1.70 -2.50 6.50
N ARG A 336 -2.96 -2.42 6.07
CA ARG A 336 -3.88 -1.34 6.44
C ARG A 336 -4.37 -1.46 7.88
N PHE A 337 -4.81 -2.65 8.29
CA PHE A 337 -5.31 -2.86 9.65
C PHE A 337 -4.23 -2.65 10.72
N GLU A 338 -2.97 -3.01 10.43
CA GLU A 338 -1.82 -2.80 11.32
C GLU A 338 -1.52 -1.32 11.61
N LYS A 339 -2.04 -0.39 10.79
CA LYS A 339 -1.88 1.06 10.97
C LYS A 339 -3.03 1.73 11.72
N GLY A 340 -4.06 0.97 12.13
CA GLY A 340 -5.16 1.51 12.95
C GLY A 340 -6.18 2.30 12.14
N LEU A 341 -7.00 1.58 11.36
CA LEU A 341 -8.10 2.16 10.60
C LEU A 341 -9.20 2.72 11.52
N SER A 342 -9.94 3.71 11.01
CA SER A 342 -11.09 4.28 11.72
C SER A 342 -12.20 3.26 11.93
N ARG A 343 -12.85 3.32 13.10
CA ARG A 343 -14.02 2.49 13.45
C ARG A 343 -15.28 2.88 12.66
N ASP A 344 -15.29 4.08 12.07
CA ASP A 344 -16.42 4.56 11.27
C ASP A 344 -16.32 4.14 9.79
N LEU A 345 -15.13 3.75 9.34
CA LEU A 345 -14.81 3.38 7.96
C LEU A 345 -15.56 2.15 7.42
N PRO A 346 -15.83 1.07 8.20
CA PRO A 346 -16.43 -0.14 7.65
C PRO A 346 -17.76 0.08 6.93
N LEU A 347 -18.64 0.91 7.50
CA LEU A 347 -19.99 1.11 6.95
C LEU A 347 -19.98 1.78 5.57
N ILE A 348 -19.16 2.81 5.36
CA ILE A 348 -19.15 3.56 4.09
C ILE A 348 -18.55 2.71 2.96
N ALA A 349 -17.49 1.97 3.24
CA ALA A 349 -16.87 1.06 2.29
C ALA A 349 -17.79 -0.11 1.93
N LEU A 350 -18.48 -0.69 2.93
CA LEU A 350 -19.43 -1.78 2.69
C LEU A 350 -20.56 -1.36 1.74
N ARG A 351 -21.11 -0.16 1.93
CA ARG A 351 -22.14 0.39 1.04
C ARG A 351 -21.61 0.61 -0.38
N ARG A 352 -20.38 1.11 -0.51
CA ARG A 352 -19.72 1.27 -1.82
C ARG A 352 -19.51 -0.06 -2.53
N ALA A 353 -19.04 -1.08 -1.81
CA ALA A 353 -18.88 -2.42 -2.38
C ALA A 353 -20.22 -3.03 -2.78
N THR A 354 -21.27 -2.86 -1.96
CA THR A 354 -22.63 -3.30 -2.26
C THR A 354 -23.15 -2.66 -3.54
N GLN A 355 -22.98 -1.34 -3.70
CA GLN A 355 -23.34 -0.61 -4.93
C GLN A 355 -22.63 -1.20 -6.16
N LEU A 356 -21.30 -1.33 -6.10
CA LEU A 356 -20.53 -1.82 -7.24
C LEU A 356 -20.86 -3.28 -7.58
N MET A 357 -21.14 -4.13 -6.59
CA MET A 357 -21.55 -5.52 -6.85
C MET A 357 -22.96 -5.59 -7.46
N ALA A 358 -23.86 -4.70 -7.05
CA ALA A 358 -25.18 -4.60 -7.69
C ALA A 358 -25.06 -4.15 -9.16
N GLU A 359 -24.23 -3.14 -9.43
CA GLU A 359 -24.04 -2.58 -10.78
C GLU A 359 -23.27 -3.51 -11.72
N LEU A 360 -22.17 -4.11 -11.25
CA LEU A 360 -21.20 -4.81 -12.12
C LEU A 360 -21.36 -6.34 -12.10
N ALA A 361 -22.01 -6.90 -11.08
CA ALA A 361 -22.27 -8.33 -10.99
C ALA A 361 -23.77 -8.67 -11.06
N GLY A 362 -24.64 -7.67 -11.19
CA GLY A 362 -26.10 -7.85 -11.30
C GLY A 362 -26.78 -8.29 -9.99
N GLY A 363 -26.08 -8.17 -8.86
CA GLY A 363 -26.58 -8.59 -7.55
C GLY A 363 -27.75 -7.74 -7.05
N LYS A 364 -28.68 -8.37 -6.33
CA LYS A 364 -29.78 -7.69 -5.64
C LYS A 364 -29.49 -7.63 -4.15
N ALA A 365 -29.34 -6.42 -3.63
CA ALA A 365 -29.01 -6.21 -2.22
C ALA A 365 -30.20 -6.54 -1.30
N ALA A 366 -29.91 -7.23 -0.20
CA ALA A 366 -30.83 -7.40 0.92
C ALA A 366 -31.15 -6.07 1.60
N ARG A 367 -32.34 -5.98 2.20
CA ARG A 367 -32.77 -4.78 2.91
C ARG A 367 -31.97 -4.61 4.21
N GLY A 368 -31.36 -3.45 4.40
CA GLY A 368 -30.55 -3.15 5.58
C GLY A 368 -29.15 -3.76 5.56
N ILE A 369 -28.41 -3.51 6.64
CA ILE A 369 -27.03 -3.93 6.87
C ILE A 369 -26.96 -4.45 8.31
N ILE A 370 -26.27 -5.56 8.54
CA ILE A 370 -25.93 -5.98 9.90
C ILE A 370 -24.76 -5.10 10.35
N ASP A 371 -24.92 -4.29 11.40
CA ASP A 371 -23.90 -3.39 11.94
C ASP A 371 -23.75 -3.61 13.46
N VAL A 372 -22.77 -4.42 13.85
CA VAL A 372 -22.47 -4.71 15.26
C VAL A 372 -21.31 -3.83 15.70
N TYR A 373 -21.59 -2.79 16.51
CA TYR A 373 -20.61 -1.74 16.87
C TYR A 373 -20.43 -1.56 18.39
N PRO A 374 -19.89 -2.55 19.13
CA PRO A 374 -19.66 -2.46 20.57
C PRO A 374 -18.57 -1.43 20.93
N GLY A 375 -17.61 -1.20 20.03
CA GLY A 375 -16.49 -0.28 20.27
C GLY A 375 -16.76 1.17 19.92
N ARG A 376 -18.02 1.64 19.97
CA ARG A 376 -18.35 3.03 19.64
C ARG A 376 -17.75 3.98 20.67
N LEU A 377 -17.07 5.03 20.20
CA LEU A 377 -16.49 6.08 21.04
C LEU A 377 -17.15 7.43 20.75
N GLU A 378 -17.38 8.21 21.80
CA GLU A 378 -17.75 9.61 21.66
C GLU A 378 -16.52 10.44 21.27
N LYS A 379 -16.65 11.25 20.22
CA LYS A 379 -15.59 12.16 19.78
C LYS A 379 -15.60 13.39 20.65
N LYS A 380 -14.51 13.60 21.39
CA LYS A 380 -14.31 14.82 22.17
C LYS A 380 -13.68 15.88 21.28
N PRO A 381 -14.19 17.12 21.28
CA PRO A 381 -13.56 18.21 20.56
C PRO A 381 -12.23 18.58 21.22
N LEU A 382 -11.30 19.08 20.41
CA LEU A 382 -10.06 19.68 20.86
C LEU A 382 -10.20 21.20 20.87
N PHE A 383 -9.44 21.87 21.74
CA PHE A 383 -9.45 23.32 21.84
C PHE A 383 -8.04 23.84 21.52
N LEU A 384 -7.91 24.54 20.39
CA LEU A 384 -6.67 25.12 19.91
C LEU A 384 -6.70 26.63 20.09
N SER A 385 -5.68 27.22 20.71
CA SER A 385 -5.55 28.68 20.80
C SER A 385 -4.48 29.22 19.85
N THR A 386 -4.63 30.47 19.43
CA THR A 386 -3.59 31.17 18.64
C THR A 386 -2.26 31.25 19.39
N GLY A 387 -2.32 31.35 20.72
CA GLY A 387 -1.15 31.33 21.59
C GLY A 387 -0.37 30.02 21.52
N GLU A 388 -1.05 28.88 21.42
CA GLU A 388 -0.40 27.57 21.27
C GLU A 388 0.28 27.41 19.92
N VAL A 389 -0.35 27.89 18.83
CA VAL A 389 0.28 27.94 17.50
C VAL A 389 1.55 28.79 17.56
N LYS A 390 1.50 29.99 18.14
CA LYS A 390 2.67 30.85 18.31
C LYS A 390 3.76 30.21 19.17
N ARG A 391 3.37 29.53 20.25
CA ARG A 391 4.31 28.89 21.18
C ARG A 391 5.08 27.74 20.53
N LEU A 392 4.42 26.93 19.71
CA LEU A 392 5.00 25.75 19.08
C LEU A 392 5.67 26.04 17.73
N LEU A 393 5.08 26.90 16.89
CA LEU A 393 5.61 27.21 15.56
C LEU A 393 6.46 28.48 15.52
N GLY A 394 6.30 29.39 16.49
CA GLY A 394 6.95 30.70 16.43
C GLY A 394 6.34 31.66 15.40
N VAL A 395 5.15 31.34 14.87
CA VAL A 395 4.43 32.13 13.86
C VAL A 395 3.18 32.74 14.49
N GLU A 396 2.94 34.03 14.24
CA GLU A 396 1.66 34.66 14.59
C GLU A 396 0.65 34.38 13.48
N MET A 397 -0.47 33.74 13.82
CA MET A 397 -1.57 33.44 12.91
C MET A 397 -2.90 33.86 13.53
N GLY A 398 -3.76 34.44 12.69
CA GLY A 398 -5.13 34.78 13.07
C GLY A 398 -6.02 33.54 13.20
N VAL A 399 -7.13 33.68 13.94
CA VAL A 399 -8.14 32.61 14.10
C VAL A 399 -8.67 32.14 12.74
N SER A 400 -8.96 33.06 11.82
CA SER A 400 -9.48 32.74 10.48
C SER A 400 -8.50 31.95 9.62
N GLU A 401 -7.20 32.24 9.72
CA GLU A 401 -6.15 31.52 8.97
C GLU A 401 -6.02 30.09 9.47
N ILE A 402 -6.04 29.89 10.79
CA ILE A 402 -5.98 28.57 11.42
C ILE A 402 -7.23 27.75 11.06
N ILE A 403 -8.42 28.36 11.14
CA ILE A 403 -9.68 27.72 10.75
C ILE A 403 -9.61 27.29 9.28
N SER A 404 -9.19 28.18 8.37
CA SER A 404 -9.11 27.87 6.94
C SER A 404 -8.17 26.70 6.67
N ALA A 405 -6.99 26.68 7.31
CA ALA A 405 -6.02 25.60 7.16
C ALA A 405 -6.58 24.24 7.61
N LEU A 406 -7.28 24.20 8.75
CA LEU A 406 -7.90 22.98 9.28
C LEU A 406 -9.15 22.56 8.47
N GLU A 407 -9.97 23.50 8.01
CA GLU A 407 -11.16 23.20 7.22
C GLU A 407 -10.81 22.62 5.84
N TRP A 408 -9.72 23.07 5.20
CA TRP A 408 -9.21 22.46 3.97
C TRP A 408 -8.86 20.98 4.14
N LEU A 409 -8.42 20.59 5.34
CA LEU A 409 -8.14 19.20 5.73
C LEU A 409 -9.40 18.43 6.18
N GLY A 410 -10.56 19.09 6.19
CA GLY A 410 -11.85 18.51 6.54
C GLY A 410 -12.16 18.48 8.04
N PHE A 411 -11.43 19.24 8.86
CA PHE A 411 -11.80 19.46 10.25
C PHE A 411 -13.00 20.42 10.35
N SER A 412 -13.93 20.13 11.25
CA SER A 412 -15.04 21.03 11.55
C SER A 412 -14.59 21.99 12.66
N CYS A 413 -14.52 23.28 12.33
CA CYS A 413 -14.02 24.30 13.23
C CYS A 413 -15.13 25.28 13.62
N LYS A 414 -15.17 25.67 14.90
CA LYS A 414 -16.02 26.75 15.39
C LYS A 414 -15.20 27.66 16.29
N GLU A 415 -15.46 28.96 16.23
CA GLU A 415 -14.94 29.88 17.25
C GLU A 415 -15.48 29.46 18.62
N ALA A 416 -14.59 29.37 19.62
CA ALA A 416 -14.98 29.08 20.99
C ALA A 416 -15.44 30.37 21.69
N GLU A 417 -16.00 30.25 22.89
CA GLU A 417 -16.47 31.39 23.70
C GLU A 417 -15.33 32.38 24.08
N SER A 418 -14.07 31.95 24.02
CA SER A 418 -12.90 32.81 24.23
C SER A 418 -12.38 33.39 22.91
N PRO A 419 -12.06 34.70 22.82
CA PRO A 419 -11.72 35.42 21.59
C PRO A 419 -10.41 35.00 20.88
N SER A 420 -9.81 33.88 21.29
CA SER A 420 -8.54 33.35 20.75
C SER A 420 -8.50 31.82 20.68
N ALA A 421 -9.63 31.15 20.97
CA ALA A 421 -9.72 29.69 21.01
C ALA A 421 -10.67 29.17 19.92
N ILE A 422 -10.30 28.03 19.35
CA ILE A 422 -11.01 27.35 18.27
C ILE A 422 -11.40 25.98 18.80
N LYS A 423 -12.69 25.67 18.73
CA LYS A 423 -13.21 24.32 18.97
C LYS A 423 -13.07 23.53 17.67
N VAL A 424 -12.27 22.47 17.70
CA VAL A 424 -11.97 21.63 16.54
C VAL A 424 -12.56 20.23 16.74
N GLU A 425 -13.41 19.82 15.81
CA GLU A 425 -13.95 18.46 15.72
C GLU A 425 -13.13 17.67 14.70
N VAL A 426 -12.46 16.63 15.19
CA VAL A 426 -11.59 15.77 14.38
C VAL A 426 -12.43 14.91 13.44
N PRO A 427 -12.15 14.91 12.12
CA PRO A 427 -12.89 14.08 11.19
C PRO A 427 -12.61 12.60 11.42
N TRP A 428 -13.59 11.76 11.12
CA TRP A 428 -13.55 10.34 11.51
C TRP A 428 -12.37 9.54 10.93
N TRP A 429 -11.80 9.98 9.80
CA TRP A 429 -10.66 9.31 9.16
C TRP A 429 -9.32 9.66 9.80
N ARG A 430 -9.22 10.70 10.64
CA ARG A 430 -8.00 11.10 11.34
C ARG A 430 -7.90 10.41 12.69
N THR A 431 -7.29 9.23 12.69
CA THR A 431 -7.09 8.41 13.90
C THR A 431 -5.83 8.80 14.69
N ASP A 432 -4.97 9.63 14.11
CA ASP A 432 -3.71 10.13 14.67
C ASP A 432 -3.89 11.38 15.54
N VAL A 433 -4.92 12.18 15.29
CA VAL A 433 -5.14 13.46 16.00
C VAL A 433 -5.85 13.24 17.33
N SER A 434 -5.13 13.47 18.42
CA SER A 434 -5.60 13.25 19.79
C SER A 434 -5.29 14.40 20.75
N CYS A 435 -4.39 15.31 20.37
CA CYS A 435 -3.96 16.42 21.20
C CYS A 435 -3.76 17.73 20.40
N VAL A 436 -3.51 18.81 21.12
CA VAL A 436 -3.33 20.15 20.53
C VAL A 436 -2.09 20.21 19.62
N ALA A 437 -1.02 19.49 19.96
CA ALA A 437 0.20 19.48 19.15
C ALA A 437 -0.05 18.89 17.75
N ASP A 438 -0.90 17.86 17.64
CA ASP A 438 -1.27 17.25 16.37
C ASP A 438 -2.03 18.25 15.47
N LEU A 439 -2.90 19.08 16.05
CA LEU A 439 -3.57 20.17 15.31
C LEU A 439 -2.57 21.23 14.83
N VAL A 440 -1.58 21.54 15.65
CA VAL A 440 -0.53 22.51 15.28
C VAL A 440 0.36 21.96 14.16
N GLU A 441 0.66 20.66 14.15
CA GLU A 441 1.33 19.99 13.04
C GLU A 441 0.53 20.15 11.73
N GLU A 442 -0.79 19.94 11.77
CA GLU A 442 -1.64 20.11 10.59
C GLU A 442 -1.63 21.54 10.04
N VAL A 443 -1.68 22.54 10.93
CA VAL A 443 -1.54 23.95 10.55
C VAL A 443 -0.17 24.22 9.92
N ALA A 444 0.92 23.73 10.53
CA ALA A 444 2.28 23.88 10.00
C ALA A 444 2.45 23.25 8.61
N ARG A 445 1.81 22.10 8.40
CA ARG A 445 1.89 21.32 7.16
C ARG A 445 1.19 21.99 5.99
N ILE A 446 0.08 22.68 6.24
CA ILE A 446 -0.64 23.50 5.26
C ILE A 446 0.07 24.84 5.02
N LEU A 447 0.58 25.47 6.08
CA LEU A 447 1.38 26.67 5.96
C LEU A 447 2.61 26.45 5.06
N GLY A 448 3.28 25.31 5.26
CA GLY A 448 4.57 24.96 4.66
C GLY A 448 5.68 25.18 5.67
N TYR A 449 6.46 24.12 5.95
CA TYR A 449 7.54 24.16 6.95
C TYR A 449 8.65 25.15 6.55
N ASP A 450 8.82 25.37 5.25
CA ASP A 450 9.72 26.36 4.64
C ASP A 450 9.37 27.81 4.99
N LYS A 451 8.13 28.09 5.41
CA LYS A 451 7.68 29.42 5.84
C LYS A 451 7.84 29.67 7.34
N ILE A 452 8.21 28.64 8.12
CA ILE A 452 8.42 28.78 9.56
C ILE A 452 9.77 29.46 9.79
N PRO A 453 9.84 30.58 10.53
CA PRO A 453 11.07 31.33 10.71
C PRO A 453 12.08 30.55 11.57
N THR A 454 13.33 30.55 11.14
CA THR A 454 14.44 30.07 11.96
C THR A 454 14.83 31.13 12.99
N THR A 455 14.91 30.75 14.27
CA THR A 455 15.39 31.63 15.33
C THR A 455 16.42 30.90 16.21
N MET A 456 17.29 31.66 16.86
CA MET A 456 18.21 31.10 17.86
C MET A 456 17.42 30.73 19.13
N LEU A 457 17.92 29.74 19.87
CA LEU A 457 17.36 29.44 21.19
C LEU A 457 17.42 30.69 22.08
N SER A 458 16.29 31.04 22.67
CA SER A 458 16.15 32.24 23.52
C SER A 458 16.82 32.09 24.89
N ALA A 459 17.19 30.87 25.28
CA ALA A 459 17.85 30.58 26.54
C ALA A 459 19.37 30.77 26.42
N PRO A 460 20.05 31.28 27.47
CA PRO A 460 21.50 31.29 27.51
C PRO A 460 22.02 29.85 27.44
N LEU A 461 23.18 29.68 26.80
CA LEU A 461 23.86 28.38 26.80
C LEU A 461 24.09 27.94 28.25
N PRO A 462 23.71 26.71 28.62
CA PRO A 462 24.00 26.19 29.95
C PRO A 462 25.50 26.20 30.17
N LYS A 463 25.93 26.38 31.43
CA LYS A 463 27.35 26.28 31.78
C LYS A 463 27.87 24.90 31.38
N HIS A 464 29.05 24.87 30.76
CA HIS A 464 29.69 23.61 30.41
C HIS A 464 30.00 22.81 31.68
N ASP A 465 29.39 21.63 31.81
CA ASP A 465 29.71 20.66 32.85
C ASP A 465 30.70 19.63 32.30
N PRO A 466 32.01 19.74 32.61
CA PRO A 466 33.01 18.87 32.04
C PRO A 466 32.77 17.44 32.48
N THR A 467 32.64 16.51 31.52
CA THR A 467 32.61 15.08 31.81
C THR A 467 34.05 14.53 31.77
N PRO A 468 34.73 14.29 32.92
CA PRO A 468 36.17 14.04 32.92
C PRO A 468 36.57 12.79 32.11
N ILE A 469 35.70 11.78 32.08
CA ILE A 469 35.92 10.55 31.31
C ILE A 469 35.95 10.80 29.79
N LEU A 470 35.18 11.77 29.27
CA LEU A 470 35.20 12.10 27.84
C LEU A 470 36.52 12.79 27.48
N SER A 471 36.95 13.74 28.31
CA SER A 471 38.24 14.42 28.17
C SER A 471 39.40 13.42 28.24
N LEU A 472 39.38 12.52 29.23
CA LEU A 472 40.39 11.47 29.37
C LEU A 472 40.44 10.57 28.13
N ARG A 473 39.29 10.14 27.58
CA ARG A 473 39.26 9.31 26.36
C ARG A 473 39.87 10.04 25.16
N GLN A 474 39.61 11.34 25.03
CA GLN A 474 40.17 12.16 23.96
C GLN A 474 41.69 12.35 24.14
N GLN A 475 42.14 12.64 25.36
CA GLN A 475 43.55 12.73 25.70
C GLN A 475 44.29 11.41 25.42
N LEU A 476 43.74 10.27 25.84
CA LEU A 476 44.31 8.94 25.59
C LEU A 476 44.45 8.67 24.09
N ARG A 477 43.44 9.00 23.28
CA ARG A 477 43.53 8.91 21.82
C ARG A 477 44.66 9.76 21.26
N SER A 478 44.73 11.04 21.64
CA SER A 478 45.76 11.96 21.18
C SER A 478 47.18 11.50 21.57
N ILE A 479 47.35 10.95 22.77
CA ILE A 479 48.63 10.41 23.24
C ILE A 479 49.01 9.17 22.41
N LEU A 480 48.11 8.20 22.28
CA LEU A 480 48.39 6.95 21.55
C LEU A 480 48.68 7.19 20.07
N VAL A 481 47.94 8.10 19.43
CA VAL A 481 48.21 8.54 18.05
C VAL A 481 49.58 9.20 17.95
N SER A 482 49.93 10.11 18.88
CA SER A 482 51.26 10.73 18.93
C SER A 482 52.40 9.72 19.14
N CYS A 483 52.11 8.58 19.78
CA CYS A 483 53.05 7.46 19.93
C CYS A 483 53.09 6.51 18.71
N GLY A 484 52.40 6.85 17.62
CA GLY A 484 52.36 6.07 16.39
C GLY A 484 51.41 4.87 16.41
N PHE A 485 50.40 4.86 17.30
CA PHE A 485 49.34 3.86 17.25
C PHE A 485 48.18 4.31 16.35
N GLN A 486 47.56 3.34 15.65
CA GLN A 486 46.36 3.54 14.85
C GLN A 486 45.11 3.11 15.64
N GLU A 487 44.12 4.00 15.75
CA GLU A 487 42.84 3.64 16.38
C GLU A 487 42.04 2.70 15.45
N VAL A 488 41.43 1.67 16.04
CA VAL A 488 40.51 0.75 15.36
C VAL A 488 39.17 0.70 16.08
N LEU A 489 38.10 0.47 15.31
CA LEU A 489 36.75 0.26 15.83
C LEU A 489 36.33 -1.18 15.51
N THR A 490 36.14 -1.99 16.55
CA THR A 490 35.74 -3.38 16.40
C THR A 490 34.29 -3.58 16.83
N TYR A 491 33.63 -4.61 16.31
CA TYR A 491 32.25 -4.92 16.68
C TYR A 491 32.13 -5.16 18.19
N SER A 492 31.03 -4.65 18.78
CA SER A 492 30.69 -4.96 20.17
C SER A 492 30.22 -6.39 20.36
N LEU A 493 29.76 -7.04 19.28
CA LEU A 493 29.34 -8.43 19.25
C LEU A 493 30.46 -9.34 18.72
N THR A 494 30.57 -10.51 19.32
CA THR A 494 31.56 -11.54 19.04
C THR A 494 30.97 -12.93 19.32
N SER A 495 31.80 -13.97 19.25
CA SER A 495 31.39 -15.36 19.53
C SER A 495 32.08 -15.90 20.77
N LEU A 496 31.46 -16.90 21.41
CA LEU A 496 32.10 -17.65 22.50
C LEU A 496 33.44 -18.25 22.06
N THR A 497 33.55 -18.68 20.80
CA THR A 497 34.78 -19.21 20.23
C THR A 497 35.90 -18.16 20.26
N MET A 498 35.61 -16.93 19.84
CA MET A 498 36.60 -15.84 19.86
C MET A 498 36.98 -15.41 21.29
N LEU A 499 36.01 -15.33 22.19
CA LEU A 499 36.27 -15.04 23.60
C LEU A 499 37.11 -16.15 24.26
N SER A 500 36.83 -17.41 23.93
CA SER A 500 37.54 -18.58 24.46
C SER A 500 38.99 -18.66 23.98
N LYS A 501 39.30 -18.16 22.76
CA LYS A 501 40.68 -18.06 22.27
C LYS A 501 41.54 -17.12 23.12
N LEU A 502 40.96 -16.01 23.60
CA LEU A 502 41.65 -15.09 24.49
C LEU A 502 41.70 -15.65 25.93
N SER A 503 40.58 -16.20 26.37
CA SER A 503 40.39 -16.70 27.72
C SER A 503 39.80 -18.10 27.70
N PRO A 504 40.63 -19.15 27.77
CA PRO A 504 40.15 -20.51 27.95
C PRO A 504 39.24 -20.57 29.19
N GLN A 505 38.06 -21.19 29.04
CA GLN A 505 36.99 -21.22 30.05
C GLN A 505 36.48 -19.84 30.55
N LEU A 506 36.70 -18.76 29.79
CA LEU A 506 36.25 -17.39 30.11
C LEU A 506 36.78 -16.83 31.45
N ARG A 507 37.87 -17.41 31.98
CA ARG A 507 38.44 -17.11 33.30
C ARG A 507 39.06 -15.72 33.44
N LEU A 508 39.48 -15.08 32.35
CA LEU A 508 40.15 -13.77 32.36
C LEU A 508 39.19 -12.64 32.70
N THR A 509 37.90 -12.80 32.37
CA THR A 509 36.89 -11.80 32.69
C THR A 509 36.03 -12.24 33.87
N GLY A 510 35.92 -13.54 34.16
CA GLY A 510 35.11 -14.05 35.28
C GLY A 510 33.60 -13.81 35.12
N VAL A 511 33.18 -13.32 33.95
CA VAL A 511 31.82 -12.90 33.61
C VAL A 511 31.33 -13.75 32.45
N GLN A 512 30.09 -14.26 32.57
CA GLN A 512 29.41 -14.90 31.44
C GLN A 512 29.01 -13.85 30.40
N PRO A 513 29.45 -13.99 29.14
CA PRO A 513 29.12 -13.03 28.08
C PRO A 513 27.61 -12.95 27.85
N LEU A 514 27.07 -11.73 27.73
CA LEU A 514 25.65 -11.51 27.47
C LEU A 514 25.31 -11.89 26.02
N ARG A 515 24.35 -12.80 25.84
CA ARG A 515 23.89 -13.25 24.52
C ARG A 515 22.77 -12.36 23.99
N VAL A 516 22.85 -11.99 22.71
CA VAL A 516 21.75 -11.34 21.98
C VAL A 516 20.72 -12.39 21.58
N ALA A 517 19.42 -12.09 21.77
CA ALA A 517 18.34 -13.04 21.49
C ALA A 517 18.15 -13.32 19.99
N ASN A 518 18.39 -12.32 19.14
CA ASN A 518 18.21 -12.34 17.68
C ASN A 518 19.46 -11.82 16.94
N PRO A 519 20.60 -12.53 17.04
CA PRO A 519 21.84 -12.10 16.41
C PRO A 519 21.77 -12.26 14.89
N MET A 520 22.42 -11.34 14.15
CA MET A 520 22.47 -11.40 12.68
C MET A 520 23.29 -12.60 12.18
N SER A 521 24.28 -13.06 12.95
CA SER A 521 25.09 -14.25 12.63
C SER A 521 25.61 -14.92 13.90
N ARG A 522 26.08 -16.18 13.77
CA ARG A 522 26.68 -16.94 14.89
C ARG A 522 28.00 -16.36 15.37
N GLU A 523 28.69 -15.62 14.52
CA GLU A 523 29.94 -14.93 14.86
C GLU A 523 29.71 -13.68 15.72
N GLN A 524 28.46 -13.22 15.83
CA GLN A 524 28.03 -11.98 16.49
C GLN A 524 26.89 -12.23 17.49
N GLU A 525 26.97 -13.30 18.29
CA GLU A 525 25.93 -13.66 19.25
C GLU A 525 26.10 -13.07 20.64
N TYR A 526 27.32 -12.70 21.03
CA TYR A 526 27.65 -12.33 22.41
C TYR A 526 28.30 -10.96 22.49
N LEU A 527 27.94 -10.15 23.47
CA LEU A 527 28.65 -8.91 23.75
C LEU A 527 30.08 -9.19 24.24
N ARG A 528 31.02 -8.37 23.79
CA ARG A 528 32.44 -8.49 24.15
C ARG A 528 32.65 -8.14 25.63
N THR A 529 33.30 -9.05 26.36
CA THR A 529 33.77 -8.82 27.73
C THR A 529 35.17 -8.19 27.77
N SER A 530 35.83 -8.06 26.62
CA SER A 530 37.15 -7.44 26.45
C SER A 530 37.29 -6.85 25.04
N LEU A 531 38.10 -5.80 24.88
CA LEU A 531 38.45 -5.24 23.56
C LEU A 531 39.50 -6.08 22.81
N ARG A 532 40.28 -6.87 23.55
CA ARG A 532 41.43 -7.62 23.03
C ARG A 532 41.07 -8.59 21.88
N PRO A 533 39.97 -9.36 21.91
CA PRO A 533 39.64 -10.28 20.82
C PRO A 533 39.45 -9.56 19.49
N GLY A 534 38.79 -8.39 19.52
CA GLY A 534 38.61 -7.55 18.34
C GLY A 534 39.96 -7.03 17.81
N ILE A 535 40.75 -6.40 18.70
CA ILE A 535 42.06 -5.83 18.32
C ILE A 535 42.99 -6.92 17.75
N LEU A 536 43.06 -8.09 18.38
CA LEU A 536 43.89 -9.21 17.91
C LEU A 536 43.40 -9.76 16.57
N SER A 537 42.08 -9.80 16.34
CA SER A 537 41.54 -10.19 15.03
C SER A 537 41.93 -9.19 13.94
N VAL A 538 41.95 -7.89 14.26
CA VAL A 538 42.41 -6.86 13.32
C VAL A 538 43.91 -7.00 13.07
N LEU A 539 44.71 -7.23 14.12
CA LEU A 539 46.14 -7.47 14.00
C LEU A 539 46.43 -8.67 13.08
N ALA A 540 45.84 -9.83 13.37
CA ALA A 540 46.04 -11.06 12.60
C ALA A 540 45.65 -10.93 11.12
N ARG A 541 44.60 -10.13 10.81
CA ARG A 541 44.18 -9.89 9.42
C ARG A 541 45.17 -8.98 8.68
N ASN A 542 45.82 -8.06 9.36
CA ASN A 542 46.72 -7.08 8.75
C ASN A 542 48.20 -7.49 8.80
N GLU A 543 48.58 -8.43 9.67
CA GLU A 543 49.96 -8.90 9.86
C GLU A 543 50.62 -9.30 8.53
N ARG A 544 49.88 -9.97 7.63
CA ARG A 544 50.39 -10.42 6.33
C ARG A 544 50.64 -9.28 5.32
N TYR A 545 50.11 -8.09 5.58
CA TYR A 545 50.18 -6.95 4.67
C TYR A 545 51.10 -5.83 5.17
N GLN A 546 51.66 -5.93 6.38
CA GLN A 546 52.52 -4.89 6.96
C GLN A 546 53.85 -5.45 7.46
N VAL A 547 54.90 -5.20 6.67
CA VAL A 547 56.26 -5.73 6.89
C VAL A 547 56.93 -5.14 8.14
N GLU A 548 56.61 -3.89 8.50
CA GLU A 548 57.23 -3.17 9.63
C GLU A 548 56.49 -3.34 10.97
N GLY A 549 55.43 -4.15 11.00
CA GLY A 549 54.57 -4.34 12.17
C GLY A 549 53.53 -3.22 12.35
N ILE A 550 52.53 -3.47 13.21
CA ILE A 550 51.36 -2.60 13.37
C ILE A 550 51.12 -2.29 14.84
N ARG A 551 50.89 -1.01 15.17
CA ARG A 551 50.50 -0.56 16.52
C ARG A 551 49.03 -0.19 16.50
N LEU A 552 48.20 -0.95 17.20
CA LEU A 552 46.74 -0.76 17.21
C LEU A 552 46.25 -0.43 18.62
N PHE A 553 45.23 0.41 18.72
CA PHE A 553 44.49 0.63 19.97
C PHE A 553 42.99 0.84 19.72
N GLU A 554 42.17 0.60 20.73
CA GLU A 554 40.74 0.89 20.70
C GLU A 554 40.30 1.43 22.07
N VAL A 555 39.43 2.44 22.07
CA VAL A 555 38.80 2.98 23.27
C VAL A 555 37.29 2.73 23.22
N GLY A 556 36.85 1.59 23.74
CA GLY A 556 35.46 1.13 23.66
C GLY A 556 34.88 0.65 24.99
N LYS A 557 33.55 0.48 25.01
CA LYS A 557 32.86 -0.19 26.12
C LYS A 557 33.04 -1.71 26.04
N VAL A 558 33.04 -2.35 27.19
CA VAL A 558 32.89 -3.79 27.40
C VAL A 558 31.65 -4.02 28.26
N PHE A 559 31.08 -5.22 28.20
CA PHE A 559 29.78 -5.55 28.80
C PHE A 559 29.88 -6.70 29.78
#